data_AF-A0A520GSA1-F1
#
_entry.id   AF-A0A520GSA1-F1
#
_cell.length_a   1.000
_cell.length_b   1.000
_cell.length_c   1.000
_cell.angle_alpha   90.00
_cell.angle_beta   90.00
_cell.angle_gamma   90.00
#
_symmetry.space_group_name_H-M   'P 1'
#
loop_
_entity.id
_entity.type
_entity.pdbx_description
1 polymer ?
#
loop_
_entity_poly.entity_id
_entity_poly.type
_entity_poly.pdbx_seq_one_letter_code
_entity_poly.pdbx_strand_id
1 'polypeptide(L)'
;MRWRSLLAARRERLLLQVQGEDLRLRRDSEAGVHDIASLPLPLSGDGRDPLAGPLRDAAAELPRWLLLPAAQGLRRSLVLPGAARERLREVLAFEIERQTPFGAA
;
A
#
# COMPACT_ATOMS: atom_id res chain seq x y z
N MET A 1 -8.29 21.11 -21.89
CA MET A 1 -8.68 20.26 -20.73
C MET A 1 -8.43 18.75 -20.91
N ARG A 2 -7.88 18.28 -22.06
CA ARG A 2 -7.78 16.85 -22.41
C ARG A 2 -6.69 16.03 -21.68
N TRP A 3 -5.66 16.68 -21.13
CA TRP A 3 -4.57 15.98 -20.43
C TRP A 3 -4.93 15.64 -18.97
N ARG A 4 -5.76 16.46 -18.31
CA ARG A 4 -6.25 16.20 -16.95
C ARG A 4 -7.13 14.95 -16.91
N SER A 5 -7.95 14.73 -17.94
CA SER A 5 -8.75 13.50 -18.09
C SER A 5 -7.88 12.27 -18.37
N LEU A 6 -6.75 12.42 -19.08
CA LEU A 6 -5.80 11.32 -19.31
C LEU A 6 -5.05 10.94 -18.03
N LEU A 7 -4.75 11.90 -17.14
CA LEU A 7 -4.20 11.62 -15.81
C LEU A 7 -5.25 11.11 -14.82
N ALA A 8 -6.52 11.47 -15.02
CA ALA A 8 -7.64 10.97 -14.23
C ALA A 8 -8.09 9.56 -14.64
N ALA A 9 -7.59 9.02 -15.77
CA ALA A 9 -7.88 7.66 -16.21
C ALA A 9 -7.40 6.66 -15.15
N ARG A 10 -8.33 6.20 -14.32
CA ARG A 10 -8.04 5.26 -13.25
C ARG A 10 -7.82 3.90 -13.88
N ARG A 11 -6.55 3.53 -14.08
CA ARG A 11 -6.22 2.14 -14.41
C ARG A 11 -6.78 1.22 -13.33
N GLU A 12 -7.38 0.12 -13.76
CA GLU A 12 -7.80 -0.91 -12.84
C GLU A 12 -6.59 -1.47 -12.09
N ARG A 13 -6.82 -1.93 -10.86
CA ARG A 13 -5.78 -2.50 -10.01
C ARG A 13 -6.34 -3.53 -9.05
N LEU A 14 -5.49 -4.46 -8.64
CA LEU A 14 -5.78 -5.43 -7.61
C LEU A 14 -5.27 -4.89 -6.27
N LEU A 15 -6.16 -4.76 -5.30
CA LEU A 15 -5.85 -4.35 -3.95
C LEU A 15 -5.71 -5.59 -3.08
N LEU A 16 -4.60 -5.66 -2.36
CA LEU A 16 -4.24 -6.74 -1.44
C LEU A 16 -4.30 -6.19 -0.02
N GLN A 17 -5.12 -6.75 0.86
CA GLN A 17 -5.21 -6.29 2.25
C GLN A 17 -5.10 -7.46 3.21
N VAL A 18 -4.06 -7.45 4.05
CA VAL A 18 -3.91 -8.40 5.16
C VAL A 18 -4.91 -8.05 6.26
N GLN A 19 -5.71 -9.02 6.68
CA GLN A 19 -6.69 -8.91 7.74
C GLN A 19 -6.58 -10.15 8.66
N GLY A 20 -5.80 -10.02 9.73
CA GLY A 20 -5.49 -11.15 10.61
C GLY A 20 -4.77 -12.26 9.82
N GLU A 21 -5.37 -13.44 9.82
CA GLU A 21 -4.85 -14.64 9.15
C GLU A 21 -5.28 -14.75 7.68
N ASP A 22 -5.93 -13.73 7.11
CA ASP A 22 -6.41 -13.76 5.73
C ASP A 22 -5.82 -12.62 4.88
N LEU A 23 -5.68 -12.88 3.58
CA LEU A 23 -5.46 -11.88 2.54
C LEU A 23 -6.74 -11.62 1.76
N ARG A 24 -7.31 -10.43 1.92
CA ARG A 24 -8.45 -9.97 1.13
C ARG A 24 -8.00 -9.38 -0.20
N LEU A 25 -8.58 -9.88 -1.29
CA LEU A 25 -8.39 -9.41 -2.66
C LEU A 25 -9.57 -8.53 -3.07
N ARG A 26 -9.30 -7.32 -3.56
CA ARG A 26 -10.33 -6.38 -4.05
C ARG A 26 -9.95 -5.80 -5.40
N ARG A 27 -10.91 -5.62 -6.30
CA ARG A 27 -10.69 -4.92 -7.57
C ARG A 27 -11.05 -3.46 -7.39
N ASP A 28 -10.13 -2.58 -7.75
CA ASP A 28 -10.41 -1.15 -7.83
C ASP A 28 -10.49 -0.73 -9.30
N SER A 29 -11.64 -0.20 -9.68
CA SER A 29 -12.02 0.10 -11.06
C SER A 29 -12.79 1.43 -11.12
N GLU A 30 -13.21 1.85 -12.31
CA GLU A 30 -14.09 3.02 -12.46
C GLU A 30 -15.43 2.85 -11.73
N ALA A 31 -15.95 1.63 -11.60
CA ALA A 31 -17.16 1.32 -10.85
C ALA A 31 -16.97 1.36 -9.32
N GLY A 32 -15.75 1.54 -8.84
CA GLY A 32 -15.39 1.52 -7.43
C GLY A 32 -14.66 0.24 -6.99
N VAL A 33 -14.58 0.07 -5.67
CA VAL A 33 -13.86 -1.04 -5.03
C VAL A 33 -14.81 -2.21 -4.74
N HIS A 34 -14.46 -3.38 -5.25
CA HIS A 34 -15.27 -4.60 -5.12
C HIS A 34 -14.45 -5.74 -4.49
N ASP A 35 -15.02 -6.42 -3.50
CA ASP A 35 -14.41 -7.61 -2.90
C ASP A 35 -14.46 -8.78 -3.90
N ILE A 36 -13.31 -9.45 -4.09
CA ILE A 36 -13.17 -10.59 -5.03
C ILE A 36 -13.12 -11.90 -4.25
N ALA A 37 -12.21 -11.99 -3.28
CA ALA A 37 -11.95 -13.21 -2.52
C ALA A 37 -11.20 -12.91 -1.20
N SER A 38 -11.23 -13.87 -0.29
CA SER A 38 -10.36 -13.93 0.89
C SER A 38 -9.55 -15.22 0.80
N LEU A 39 -8.23 -15.13 0.92
CA LEU A 39 -7.32 -16.27 0.87
C LEU A 39 -6.65 -16.45 2.24
N PRO A 40 -6.59 -17.66 2.81
CA PRO A 40 -5.90 -17.88 4.07
C PRO A 40 -4.39 -17.64 3.92
N LEU A 41 -3.79 -17.03 4.94
CA LEU A 41 -2.35 -16.89 5.10
C LEU A 41 -1.80 -18.04 5.97
N PRO A 42 -0.56 -18.50 5.74
CA PRO A 42 0.31 -18.10 4.64
C PRO A 42 -0.18 -18.65 3.30
N LEU A 43 -0.03 -17.86 2.23
CA LEU A 43 -0.33 -18.36 0.90
C LEU A 43 0.67 -19.45 0.51
N SER A 44 0.17 -20.57 0.00
CA SER A 44 1.01 -21.63 -0.57
C SER A 44 1.46 -21.23 -1.97
N GLY A 45 2.76 -21.35 -2.26
CA GLY A 45 3.32 -21.07 -3.58
C GLY A 45 4.70 -21.70 -3.77
N ASP A 46 5.10 -21.86 -5.02
CA ASP A 46 6.41 -22.40 -5.43
C ASP A 46 7.56 -21.37 -5.33
N GLY A 47 7.28 -20.20 -4.75
CA GLY A 47 8.25 -19.12 -4.53
C GLY A 47 8.30 -18.04 -5.61
N ARG A 48 7.53 -18.15 -6.71
CA ARG A 48 7.47 -17.07 -7.73
C ARG A 48 6.31 -16.10 -7.54
N ASP A 49 5.10 -16.62 -7.45
CA ASP A 49 3.90 -15.82 -7.23
C ASP A 49 2.81 -16.67 -6.56
N PRO A 50 2.58 -16.52 -5.24
CA PRO A 50 1.56 -17.29 -4.55
C PRO A 50 0.12 -16.96 -4.99
N LEU A 51 -0.08 -15.91 -5.78
CA LEU A 51 -1.37 -15.52 -6.33
C LEU A 51 -1.59 -16.01 -7.77
N ALA A 52 -0.59 -16.60 -8.43
CA ALA A 52 -0.71 -17.04 -9.82
C ALA A 52 -1.74 -18.17 -10.01
N GLY A 53 -1.88 -19.06 -9.03
CA GLY A 53 -2.92 -20.10 -9.04
C GLY A 53 -4.35 -19.55 -8.91
N PRO A 54 -4.66 -18.75 -7.87
CA PRO A 54 -6.01 -18.23 -7.67
C PRO A 54 -6.42 -17.11 -8.64
N LEU A 55 -5.49 -16.38 -9.24
CA LEU A 55 -5.80 -15.31 -10.21
C LEU A 55 -5.84 -15.86 -11.64
N ARG A 56 -6.92 -15.56 -12.38
CA ARG A 56 -6.95 -15.78 -13.84
C ARG A 56 -6.14 -14.71 -14.57
N ASP A 57 -5.66 -15.02 -15.78
CA ASP A 57 -4.75 -14.18 -16.59
C ASP A 57 -5.06 -12.68 -16.57
N ALA A 58 -6.31 -12.28 -16.84
CA ALA A 58 -6.68 -10.86 -16.87
C ALA A 58 -6.53 -10.15 -15.51
N ALA A 59 -6.67 -10.87 -14.39
CA ALA A 59 -6.47 -10.34 -13.04
C ALA A 59 -5.00 -10.43 -12.60
N ALA A 60 -4.24 -11.40 -13.12
CA ALA A 60 -2.82 -11.57 -12.85
C ALA A 60 -1.98 -10.39 -13.38
N GLU A 61 -2.40 -9.81 -14.52
CA GLU A 61 -1.77 -8.66 -15.19
C GLU A 61 -2.12 -7.30 -14.55
N LEU A 62 -3.08 -7.25 -13.61
CA LEU A 62 -3.42 -6.00 -12.95
C LEU A 62 -2.30 -5.57 -11.99
N PRO A 63 -1.95 -4.26 -11.95
CA PRO A 63 -1.06 -3.73 -10.92
C PRO A 63 -1.55 -4.10 -9.52
N ARG A 64 -0.66 -4.63 -8.69
CA ARG A 64 -1.00 -5.14 -7.35
C ARG A 64 -0.54 -4.18 -6.27
N TRP A 65 -1.46 -3.74 -5.42
CA TRP A 65 -1.23 -2.72 -4.40
C TRP A 65 -1.51 -3.31 -3.02
N LEU A 66 -0.48 -3.39 -2.18
CA LEU A 66 -0.65 -3.74 -0.78
C LEU A 66 -1.24 -2.55 0.00
N LEU A 67 -2.37 -2.78 0.65
CA LEU A 67 -3.06 -1.81 1.47
C LEU A 67 -2.72 -2.06 2.94
N LEU A 68 -1.95 -1.15 3.50
CA LEU A 68 -1.66 -1.11 4.92
C LEU A 68 -2.85 -0.45 5.65
N PRO A 69 -3.37 -1.06 6.73
CA PRO A 69 -4.36 -0.39 7.56
C PRO A 69 -3.82 0.94 8.07
N ALA A 70 -4.61 2.01 7.98
CA ALA A 70 -4.17 3.35 8.38
C ALA A 70 -3.70 3.42 9.84
N ALA A 71 -4.24 2.56 10.72
CA ALA A 71 -3.86 2.44 12.11
C ALA A 71 -2.44 1.84 12.32
N GLN A 72 -1.88 1.18 11.32
CA GLN A 72 -0.52 0.62 11.36
C GLN A 72 0.55 1.61 10.88
N GLY A 73 0.17 2.85 10.57
CA GLY A 73 1.09 3.94 10.25
C GLY A 73 1.09 5.03 11.31
N LEU A 74 2.25 5.65 11.54
CA LEU A 74 2.34 6.86 12.36
C LEU A 74 2.14 8.09 11.47
N ARG A 75 1.07 8.86 11.73
CA ARG A 75 0.82 10.15 11.07
C ARG A 75 0.89 11.28 12.10
N ARG A 76 1.92 12.13 11.99
CA ARG A 76 2.15 13.29 12.87
C ARG A 76 2.48 14.53 12.04
N SER A 77 2.02 15.68 12.52
CA SER A 77 2.41 16.99 11.98
C SER A 77 3.62 17.50 12.77
N LEU A 78 4.67 17.90 12.06
CA LEU A 78 5.93 18.36 12.65
C LEU A 78 6.16 19.83 12.34
N VAL A 79 6.56 20.60 13.35
CA VAL A 79 7.07 21.95 13.18
C VAL A 79 8.59 21.87 13.19
N LEU A 80 9.22 22.30 12.10
CA LEU A 80 10.67 22.25 11.95
C LEU A 80 11.26 23.66 11.96
N PRO A 81 12.43 23.87 12.60
CA PRO A 81 13.13 25.15 12.54
C PRO A 81 13.47 25.53 11.10
N GLY A 82 13.42 26.83 10.77
CA GLY A 82 13.79 27.31 9.43
C GLY A 82 15.22 26.93 9.02
N ALA A 83 16.14 26.87 9.99
CA ALA A 83 17.53 26.43 9.79
C ALA A 83 17.67 24.97 9.35
N ALA A 84 16.65 24.12 9.57
CA ALA A 84 16.67 22.73 9.12
C ALA A 84 16.53 22.58 7.60
N ARG A 85 16.23 23.66 6.86
CA ARG A 85 15.95 23.60 5.42
C ARG A 85 17.06 22.92 4.61
N GLU A 86 18.32 23.26 4.88
CA GLU A 86 19.47 22.69 4.16
C GLU A 86 19.74 21.23 4.54
N ARG A 87 19.31 20.81 5.74
CA ARG A 87 19.53 19.47 6.29
C ARG A 87 18.21 18.74 6.59
N LEU A 88 17.19 18.99 5.77
CA LEU A 88 15.81 18.59 6.08
C LEU A 88 15.68 17.07 6.25
N ARG A 89 16.36 16.28 5.43
CA ARG A 89 16.33 14.82 5.51
C ARG A 89 16.91 14.30 6.83
N GLU A 90 18.00 14.88 7.30
CA GLU A 90 18.67 14.47 8.55
C GLU A 90 17.83 14.84 9.77
N VAL A 91 17.29 16.06 9.77
CA VAL A 91 16.40 16.52 10.85
C VAL A 91 15.11 15.70 10.88
N LEU A 92 14.52 15.38 9.72
CA LEU A 92 13.35 14.50 9.65
C LEU A 92 13.66 13.08 10.13
N ALA A 93 14.80 12.50 9.73
CA ALA A 93 15.19 11.16 10.18
C ALA A 93 15.31 11.11 11.72
N PHE A 94 15.98 12.10 12.31
CA PHE A 94 16.10 12.23 13.76
C PHE A 94 14.74 12.40 14.45
N GLU A 95 13.87 13.27 13.93
CA GLU A 95 12.53 13.47 14.48
C GLU A 95 11.63 12.23 14.34
N ILE A 96 11.75 11.48 13.24
CA ILE A 96 11.06 10.21 13.05
C ILE A 96 11.51 9.22 14.11
N GLU A 97 12.82 9.00 14.25
CA GLU A 97 13.39 8.07 15.23
C GLU A 97 12.93 8.40 16.66
N ARG A 98 12.97 9.69 17.04
CA ARG A 98 12.51 10.15 18.37
C ARG A 98 11.01 9.89 18.61
N GLN A 99 10.19 9.92 17.56
CA GLN A 99 8.73 9.83 17.67
C GLN A 99 8.18 8.44 17.37
N THR A 100 8.98 7.58 16.77
CA THR A 100 8.61 6.18 16.56
C THR A 100 8.85 5.41 17.85
N PRO A 101 7.80 4.87 18.51
CA PRO A 101 7.96 3.97 19.64
C PRO A 101 8.33 2.54 19.18
N PHE A 102 9.02 2.42 18.03
CA PHE A 102 9.50 1.16 17.51
C PHE A 102 10.83 0.89 18.18
N GLY A 103 10.81 0.29 19.37
CA GLY A 103 12.02 -0.27 19.96
C GLY A 103 12.64 -1.27 19.00
N ALA A 104 13.97 -1.39 19.00
CA ALA A 104 14.62 -2.53 18.36
C ALA A 104 14.05 -3.81 18.99
N ALA A 105 13.34 -4.61 18.17
CA ALA A 105 12.86 -5.92 18.57
C ALA A 105 14.03 -6.90 18.66
#